data_AF-A0A402DU40-F1
#
_entry.id   AF-A0A402DU40-F1
#
_cell.length_a   1.000
_cell.length_b   1.000
_cell.length_c   1.000
_cell.angle_alpha   90.00
_cell.angle_beta   90.00
_cell.angle_gamma   90.00
#
_symmetry.space_group_name_H-M   'P 1'
#
loop_
_entity.id
_entity.type
_entity.pdbx_description
1 polymer ?
#
loop_
_entity_poly.entity_id
_entity_poly.type
_entity_poly.pdbx_seq_one_letter_code
_entity_poly.pdbx_strand_id
1 'polypeptide(L)'
;MEQRDGRATVRAPRSGRWVATVVAVVLAVVGTLLAGVLPAAASSGEDRLRAGETLGSGQALVSADGSQTFVVQPDGDLGLFDADGAVRWTAGATVAGAALSVTADGDVTLVGPDGTTVWSTGTAGAPGAALVVRDDGDVVVEGPDGVVLWESGTATLPSILPPGGELGPGDALSSPDGRHTLLVLDDGDVVLLGPDASTRWSTDTHEPGSTLRMRDDGNLVVTDPDGRRPWRSKTAGHPGASLVVQDDGALVLYDADGTALWTSQSAIGPAVLAPGAALATGAELGSPDGRLRLRLDEAGLALTYDEQPVWSAPLASPPGAGARLVPQDDGNLVLLTADGTAAWATGTSGGPGAGLRMEDGAVLLLASTGQELWRVDAPAELLVRRTELATDCTTVDAPIPLADTVVSSTGVRVHPCLAAAVDSLLLAARADGVDLHAWGWRSAEQQVALRAKNCRASSSGESVVCHPPTAPPGTSRHERGLALDLTVDGRVVQRDSVAYAWLVEHAPAYGLTNLPSEAWHWSVDGW
;
A
#
# COMPACT_ATOMS: atom_id res chain seq x y z
N MET A 1 28.49 -40.35 50.56
CA MET A 1 29.19 -39.81 49.37
C MET A 1 28.24 -40.06 48.21
N GLU A 2 27.30 -39.14 48.05
CA GLU A 2 26.05 -39.35 47.32
C GLU A 2 25.92 -38.17 46.35
N GLN A 3 26.14 -38.45 45.06
CA GLN A 3 25.87 -37.52 43.97
C GLN A 3 24.37 -37.59 43.68
N ARG A 4 23.67 -36.46 43.78
CA ARG A 4 22.29 -36.30 43.33
C ARG A 4 22.27 -35.48 42.05
N ASP A 5 21.91 -36.15 40.96
CA ASP A 5 21.48 -35.56 39.69
C ASP A 5 20.21 -34.73 39.91
N GLY A 6 20.33 -33.41 39.80
CA GLY A 6 19.22 -32.46 39.80
C GLY A 6 18.78 -32.14 38.39
N ARG A 7 17.83 -32.91 37.85
CA ARG A 7 17.05 -32.56 36.64
C ARG A 7 16.29 -31.25 36.92
N ALA A 8 16.74 -30.14 36.36
CA ALA A 8 15.99 -28.90 36.34
C ALA A 8 14.94 -28.96 35.22
N THR A 9 13.68 -29.16 35.60
CA THR A 9 12.51 -28.96 34.72
C THR A 9 12.36 -27.46 34.42
N VAL A 10 12.71 -27.05 33.20
CA VAL A 10 12.37 -25.71 32.69
C VAL A 10 10.88 -25.71 32.35
N ARG A 11 10.07 -25.02 33.16
CA ARG A 11 8.68 -24.69 32.84
C ARG A 11 8.68 -23.61 31.77
N ALA A 12 8.09 -23.92 30.62
CA ALA A 12 7.73 -22.92 29.61
C ALA A 12 6.72 -21.91 30.18
N PRO A 13 6.84 -20.61 29.87
CA PRO A 13 5.81 -19.64 30.22
C PRO A 13 4.55 -19.89 29.38
N ARG A 14 3.40 -19.89 30.05
CA ARG A 14 2.07 -19.96 29.42
C ARG A 14 1.82 -18.66 28.65
N SER A 15 1.70 -18.73 27.32
CA SER A 15 1.18 -17.64 26.50
C SER A 15 -0.32 -17.49 26.77
N GLY A 16 -0.65 -16.53 27.65
CA GLY A 16 -2.01 -16.08 27.89
C GLY A 16 -2.47 -15.14 26.80
N ARG A 17 -3.66 -15.45 26.28
CA ARG A 17 -4.62 -14.60 25.54
C ARG A 17 -4.39 -13.09 25.76
N TRP A 18 -4.07 -12.37 24.68
CA TRP A 18 -4.30 -10.93 24.55
C TRP A 18 -5.08 -10.69 23.25
N VAL A 19 -6.36 -11.00 23.31
CA VAL A 19 -7.38 -10.39 22.45
C VAL A 19 -8.18 -9.50 23.40
N ALA A 20 -8.49 -8.28 22.95
CA ALA A 20 -9.34 -7.27 23.58
C ALA A 20 -8.66 -6.34 24.60
N THR A 21 -8.28 -5.14 24.16
CA THR A 21 -8.41 -3.90 24.94
C THR A 21 -8.36 -2.69 23.98
N VAL A 22 -9.49 -2.28 23.39
CA VAL A 22 -9.94 -0.86 23.28
C VAL A 22 -11.46 -0.84 22.97
N VAL A 23 -12.32 -1.36 23.86
CA VAL A 23 -13.75 -0.98 23.90
C VAL A 23 -14.24 -1.10 25.34
N ALA A 24 -14.10 -0.05 26.16
CA ALA A 24 -14.80 0.03 27.46
C ALA A 24 -14.69 1.41 28.14
N VAL A 25 -15.34 2.45 27.61
CA VAL A 25 -15.81 3.63 28.37
C VAL A 25 -17.01 4.15 27.54
N VAL A 26 -18.31 3.97 27.83
CA VAL A 26 -19.12 4.22 29.03
C VAL A 26 -20.45 3.43 28.88
N LEU A 27 -20.94 2.76 29.93
CA LEU A 27 -22.36 2.39 30.06
C LEU A 27 -22.85 2.55 31.51
N ALA A 28 -23.90 3.36 31.68
CA ALA A 28 -25.05 3.25 32.60
C ALA A 28 -25.67 4.67 32.76
N VAL A 29 -26.98 4.92 32.60
CA VAL A 29 -28.11 4.41 33.39
C VAL A 29 -29.45 4.49 32.62
N VAL A 30 -30.35 3.56 32.98
CA VAL A 30 -31.68 3.16 32.47
C VAL A 30 -32.82 4.16 32.69
N GLY A 31 -33.84 4.17 31.80
CA GLY A 31 -35.19 4.68 32.13
C GLY A 31 -36.28 4.69 31.05
N THR A 32 -37.11 3.64 31.03
CA THR A 32 -38.53 3.54 30.58
C THR A 32 -38.94 3.54 29.09
N LEU A 33 -39.81 2.56 28.78
CA LEU A 33 -40.41 2.22 27.49
C LEU A 33 -41.30 3.31 26.88
N LEU A 34 -40.99 3.68 25.65
CA LEU A 34 -41.97 3.89 24.57
C LEU A 34 -41.62 2.87 23.49
N ALA A 35 -42.59 2.05 23.09
CA ALA A 35 -42.49 1.16 21.94
C ALA A 35 -42.45 2.01 20.65
N GLY A 36 -41.32 2.65 20.40
CA GLY A 36 -40.90 3.05 19.08
C GLY A 36 -40.13 1.89 18.45
N VAL A 37 -40.34 1.66 17.16
CA VAL A 37 -39.44 0.82 16.38
C VAL A 37 -38.05 1.46 16.51
N LEU A 38 -37.17 0.87 17.32
CA LEU A 38 -35.78 1.31 17.33
C LEU A 38 -35.22 1.00 15.94
N PRO A 39 -34.59 1.96 15.23
CA PRO A 39 -33.84 1.62 14.04
C PRO A 39 -32.84 0.53 14.41
N ALA A 40 -32.67 -0.47 13.55
CA ALA A 40 -31.70 -1.51 13.79
C ALA A 40 -30.31 -0.84 13.83
N ALA A 41 -29.62 -0.93 14.95
CA ALA A 41 -28.22 -0.50 15.03
C ALA A 41 -27.35 -1.69 14.64
N ALA A 42 -26.36 -1.51 13.77
CA ALA A 42 -25.34 -2.54 13.56
C ALA A 42 -24.64 -2.84 14.88
N SER A 43 -24.28 -4.11 15.10
CA SER A 43 -23.47 -4.47 16.26
C SER A 43 -22.02 -4.07 16.03
N SER A 44 -21.32 -3.60 17.07
CA SER A 44 -19.91 -3.21 16.96
C SER A 44 -19.04 -4.43 16.64
N GLY A 45 -18.28 -4.38 15.54
CA GLY A 45 -17.32 -5.43 15.14
C GLY A 45 -17.82 -6.40 14.06
N GLU A 46 -18.84 -6.02 13.29
CA GLU A 46 -19.24 -6.74 12.06
C GLU A 46 -18.64 -6.04 10.82
N ASP A 47 -18.49 -6.81 9.74
CA ASP A 47 -17.96 -6.37 8.44
C ASP A 47 -19.03 -5.73 7.53
N ARG A 48 -20.29 -5.71 7.99
CA ARG A 48 -21.45 -5.38 7.14
C ARG A 48 -22.50 -4.51 7.84
N LEU A 49 -23.07 -3.58 7.09
CA LEU A 49 -24.27 -2.81 7.45
C LEU A 49 -25.39 -3.14 6.45
N ARG A 50 -26.52 -3.68 6.93
CA ARG A 50 -27.62 -4.18 6.10
C ARG A 50 -28.74 -3.16 5.94
N ALA A 51 -29.61 -3.39 4.96
CA ALA A 51 -30.80 -2.56 4.75
C ALA A 51 -31.63 -2.36 6.04
N GLY A 52 -31.88 -1.10 6.39
CA GLY A 52 -32.57 -0.67 7.61
C GLY A 52 -31.66 -0.53 8.84
N GLU A 53 -30.40 -0.92 8.75
CA GLU A 53 -29.42 -0.74 9.83
C GLU A 53 -28.74 0.63 9.76
N THR A 54 -28.30 1.11 10.92
CA THR A 54 -27.62 2.40 11.08
C THR A 54 -26.30 2.24 11.85
N LEU A 55 -25.28 3.00 11.43
CA LEU A 55 -23.99 3.17 12.08
C LEU A 55 -23.85 4.64 12.48
N GLY A 56 -23.95 4.93 13.78
CA GLY A 56 -23.87 6.29 14.33
C GLY A 56 -22.45 6.72 14.70
N SER A 57 -22.34 7.97 15.15
CA SER A 57 -21.06 8.58 15.57
C SER A 57 -20.30 7.73 16.59
N GLY A 58 -19.03 7.48 16.30
CA GLY A 58 -18.10 6.64 17.06
C GLY A 58 -18.28 5.13 16.84
N GLN A 59 -19.24 4.70 16.01
CA GLN A 59 -19.44 3.30 15.66
C GLN A 59 -18.68 2.97 14.36
N ALA A 60 -18.19 1.73 14.28
CA ALA A 60 -17.40 1.26 13.15
C ALA A 60 -17.84 -0.13 12.68
N LEU A 61 -17.65 -0.38 11.39
CA LEU A 61 -17.51 -1.71 10.82
C LEU A 61 -16.03 -2.08 10.76
N VAL A 62 -15.73 -3.37 10.88
CA VAL A 62 -14.37 -3.89 10.83
C VAL A 62 -14.35 -5.05 9.84
N SER A 63 -13.37 -5.06 8.92
CA SER A 63 -13.20 -6.18 7.99
C SER A 63 -13.06 -7.52 8.74
N ALA A 64 -13.35 -8.63 8.07
CA ALA A 64 -13.39 -9.94 8.72
C ALA A 64 -12.02 -10.36 9.29
N ASP A 65 -10.94 -9.91 8.65
CA ASP A 65 -9.56 -10.11 9.11
C ASP A 65 -9.08 -9.08 10.16
N GLY A 66 -9.87 -8.04 10.43
CA GLY A 66 -9.55 -6.96 11.37
C GLY A 66 -8.60 -5.89 10.83
N SER A 67 -8.22 -5.94 9.55
CA SER A 67 -7.22 -5.04 8.98
C SER A 67 -7.77 -3.66 8.57
N GLN A 68 -9.09 -3.53 8.45
CA GLN A 68 -9.76 -2.31 8.00
C GLN A 68 -10.80 -1.85 9.01
N THR A 69 -10.84 -0.56 9.28
CA THR A 69 -11.87 0.06 10.13
C THR A 69 -12.59 1.13 9.34
N PHE A 70 -13.90 0.95 9.16
CA PHE A 70 -14.78 1.93 8.54
C PHE A 70 -15.66 2.58 9.60
N VAL A 71 -15.44 3.87 9.88
CA VAL A 71 -15.97 4.54 11.08
C VAL A 71 -16.64 5.86 10.73
N VAL A 72 -17.78 6.12 11.38
CA VAL A 72 -18.34 7.48 11.48
C VAL A 72 -17.66 8.16 12.66
N GLN A 73 -16.80 9.13 12.38
CA GLN A 73 -16.02 9.84 13.38
C GLN A 73 -16.89 10.77 14.26
N PRO A 74 -16.42 11.20 15.44
CA PRO A 74 -17.15 12.10 16.33
C PRO A 74 -17.55 13.44 15.71
N ASP A 75 -16.75 13.95 14.79
CA ASP A 75 -17.01 15.18 14.02
C ASP A 75 -17.98 14.96 12.84
N GLY A 76 -18.38 13.72 12.60
CA GLY A 76 -19.32 13.33 11.56
C GLY A 76 -18.68 12.93 10.24
N ASP A 77 -17.35 12.94 10.14
CA ASP A 77 -16.68 12.43 8.94
C ASP A 77 -16.77 10.90 8.86
N LEU A 78 -16.92 10.37 7.66
CA LEU A 78 -16.94 8.92 7.43
C LEU A 78 -15.61 8.51 6.81
N GLY A 79 -14.83 7.69 7.50
CA GLY A 79 -13.48 7.33 7.07
C GLY A 79 -13.23 5.83 7.04
N LEU A 80 -12.43 5.39 6.08
CA LEU A 80 -11.80 4.08 6.03
C LEU A 80 -10.34 4.22 6.44
N PHE A 81 -9.93 3.39 7.38
CA PHE A 81 -8.59 3.36 7.94
C PHE A 81 -8.02 1.96 7.85
N ASP A 82 -6.72 1.85 7.65
CA ASP A 82 -6.01 0.60 7.85
C ASP A 82 -5.80 0.30 9.36
N ALA A 83 -5.18 -0.85 9.66
CA ALA A 83 -4.92 -1.32 11.00
C ALA A 83 -4.00 -0.39 11.82
N ASP A 84 -3.14 0.39 11.15
CA ASP A 84 -2.22 1.34 11.78
C ASP A 84 -2.87 2.72 11.98
N GLY A 85 -4.09 2.90 11.48
CA GLY A 85 -4.87 4.13 11.59
C GLY A 85 -4.55 5.17 10.52
N ALA A 86 -3.87 4.78 9.43
CA ALA A 86 -3.70 5.67 8.28
C ALA A 86 -5.00 5.76 7.48
N VAL A 87 -5.32 6.96 7.02
CA VAL A 87 -6.53 7.22 6.23
C VAL A 87 -6.35 6.64 4.84
N ARG A 88 -7.22 5.68 4.46
CA ARG A 88 -7.29 5.15 3.09
C ARG A 88 -8.32 5.88 2.25
N TRP A 89 -9.42 6.31 2.88
CA TRP A 89 -10.50 7.06 2.23
C TRP A 89 -11.32 7.82 3.26
N THR A 90 -11.94 8.93 2.83
CA THR A 90 -12.90 9.69 3.63
C THR A 90 -14.00 10.24 2.72
N ALA A 91 -15.22 10.36 3.25
CA ALA A 91 -16.34 11.02 2.58
C ALA A 91 -16.17 12.55 2.52
N GLY A 92 -15.24 13.13 3.30
CA GLY A 92 -14.92 14.56 3.31
C GLY A 92 -15.99 15.46 3.91
N ALA A 93 -17.07 14.90 4.45
CA ALA A 93 -18.26 15.61 4.91
C ALA A 93 -18.39 15.52 6.43
N THR A 94 -18.18 16.64 7.14
CA THR A 94 -18.22 16.70 8.62
C THR A 94 -19.53 17.31 9.12
N VAL A 95 -20.47 16.47 9.53
CA VAL A 95 -21.66 16.92 10.28
C VAL A 95 -21.73 16.16 11.59
N ALA A 96 -21.36 16.84 12.68
CA ALA A 96 -21.34 16.22 14.01
C ALA A 96 -22.69 15.56 14.35
N GLY A 97 -22.64 14.30 14.76
CA GLY A 97 -23.82 13.48 15.02
C GLY A 97 -24.49 12.89 13.78
N ALA A 98 -23.87 12.97 12.60
CA ALA A 98 -24.31 12.23 11.43
C ALA A 98 -24.28 10.71 11.68
N ALA A 99 -25.14 10.00 10.95
CA ALA A 99 -25.25 8.55 11.01
C ALA A 99 -25.33 7.98 9.60
N LEU A 100 -24.60 6.91 9.36
CA LEU A 100 -24.62 6.16 8.11
C LEU A 100 -25.77 5.14 8.17
N SER A 101 -26.54 5.02 7.10
CA SER A 101 -27.65 4.06 7.02
C SER A 101 -27.73 3.45 5.64
N VAL A 102 -28.11 2.16 5.57
CA VAL A 102 -28.54 1.55 4.31
C VAL A 102 -30.05 1.66 4.23
N THR A 103 -30.55 2.38 3.25
CA THR A 103 -31.98 2.63 3.05
C THR A 103 -32.69 1.35 2.57
N ALA A 104 -34.02 1.31 2.71
CA ALA A 104 -34.81 0.15 2.31
C ALA A 104 -34.77 -0.12 0.78
N ASP A 105 -34.51 0.90 -0.02
CA ASP A 105 -34.34 0.81 -1.48
C ASP A 105 -32.88 0.56 -1.90
N GLY A 106 -31.96 0.39 -0.96
CA GLY A 106 -30.61 -0.11 -1.21
C GLY A 106 -29.51 0.95 -1.35
N ASP A 107 -29.80 2.23 -1.12
CA ASP A 107 -28.77 3.26 -1.07
C ASP A 107 -28.07 3.28 0.30
N VAL A 108 -26.80 3.66 0.33
CA VAL A 108 -26.08 3.93 1.57
C VAL A 108 -25.89 5.43 1.71
N THR A 109 -26.39 5.98 2.81
CA THR A 109 -26.46 7.44 3.03
C THR A 109 -25.91 7.81 4.38
N LEU A 110 -25.07 8.85 4.42
CA LEU A 110 -24.68 9.54 5.64
C LEU A 110 -25.67 10.69 5.85
N VAL A 111 -26.34 10.76 6.99
CA VAL A 111 -27.40 11.72 7.25
C VAL A 111 -27.15 12.45 8.58
N GLY A 112 -27.20 13.78 8.55
CA GLY A 112 -27.06 14.64 9.72
C GLY A 112 -28.27 14.59 10.67
N PRO A 113 -28.16 15.10 11.91
CA PRO A 113 -29.24 15.09 12.90
C PRO A 113 -30.52 15.84 12.48
N ASP A 114 -30.38 16.79 11.56
CA ASP A 114 -31.46 17.57 10.97
C ASP A 114 -32.16 16.85 9.80
N GLY A 115 -31.69 15.65 9.43
CA GLY A 115 -32.19 14.86 8.31
C GLY A 115 -31.53 15.19 6.98
N THR A 116 -30.51 16.04 6.95
CA THR A 116 -29.79 16.39 5.72
C THR A 116 -28.85 15.25 5.31
N THR A 117 -29.00 14.74 4.09
CA THR A 117 -28.04 13.76 3.53
C THR A 117 -26.73 14.47 3.20
N VAL A 118 -25.65 14.06 3.87
CA VAL A 118 -24.30 14.62 3.71
C VAL A 118 -23.48 13.86 2.67
N TRP A 119 -23.74 12.58 2.48
CA TRP A 119 -23.08 11.74 1.48
C TRP A 119 -23.99 10.56 1.07
N SER A 120 -23.85 10.06 -0.16
CA SER A 120 -24.65 8.93 -0.68
C SER A 120 -23.88 8.14 -1.74
N THR A 121 -24.02 6.81 -1.71
CA THR A 121 -23.47 5.93 -2.76
C THR A 121 -24.23 6.03 -4.08
N GLY A 122 -25.51 6.42 -4.06
CA GLY A 122 -26.40 6.51 -5.22
C GLY A 122 -26.85 5.16 -5.74
N THR A 123 -26.93 4.16 -4.88
CA THR A 123 -27.26 2.77 -5.23
C THR A 123 -28.74 2.45 -5.04
N ALA A 124 -29.59 3.49 -4.92
CA ALA A 124 -31.03 3.37 -4.80
C ALA A 124 -31.65 2.56 -5.96
N GLY A 125 -32.62 1.70 -5.63
CA GLY A 125 -33.26 0.77 -6.57
C GLY A 125 -32.82 -0.69 -6.43
N ALA A 126 -31.97 -1.00 -5.45
CA ALA A 126 -31.48 -2.33 -5.13
C ALA A 126 -31.92 -2.78 -3.71
N PRO A 127 -33.21 -3.04 -3.47
CA PRO A 127 -33.70 -3.40 -2.14
C PRO A 127 -33.02 -4.68 -1.62
N GLY A 128 -32.55 -4.63 -0.38
CA GLY A 128 -31.78 -5.70 0.24
C GLY A 128 -30.28 -5.61 0.03
N ALA A 129 -29.77 -4.52 -0.56
CA ALA A 129 -28.34 -4.26 -0.58
C ALA A 129 -27.75 -4.09 0.83
N ALA A 130 -26.45 -4.32 0.95
CA ALA A 130 -25.68 -4.14 2.17
C ALA A 130 -24.35 -3.46 1.85
N LEU A 131 -23.90 -2.58 2.75
CA LEU A 131 -22.53 -2.09 2.75
C LEU A 131 -21.63 -3.15 3.38
N VAL A 132 -20.47 -3.41 2.78
CA VAL A 132 -19.50 -4.42 3.23
C VAL A 132 -18.11 -3.80 3.23
N VAL A 133 -17.38 -3.94 4.34
CA VAL A 133 -15.95 -3.66 4.42
C VAL A 133 -15.19 -4.95 4.15
N ARG A 134 -14.43 -4.99 3.07
CA ARG A 134 -13.69 -6.17 2.64
C ARG A 134 -12.27 -6.15 3.19
N ASP A 135 -11.69 -7.34 3.34
CA ASP A 135 -10.33 -7.54 3.83
C ASP A 135 -9.27 -6.94 2.87
N ASP A 136 -9.62 -6.76 1.59
CA ASP A 136 -8.77 -6.09 0.60
C ASP A 136 -8.71 -4.57 0.81
N GLY A 137 -9.43 -4.01 1.78
CA GLY A 137 -9.47 -2.56 2.01
C GLY A 137 -10.38 -1.81 1.06
N ASP A 138 -11.29 -2.50 0.39
CA ASP A 138 -12.42 -1.90 -0.31
C ASP A 138 -13.67 -1.83 0.57
N VAL A 139 -14.49 -0.82 0.34
CA VAL A 139 -15.84 -0.73 0.88
C VAL A 139 -16.80 -0.79 -0.29
N VAL A 140 -17.70 -1.77 -0.27
CA VAL A 140 -18.62 -2.02 -1.38
C VAL A 140 -20.07 -1.96 -0.92
N VAL A 141 -20.95 -1.63 -1.86
CA VAL A 141 -22.38 -1.92 -1.72
C VAL A 141 -22.68 -3.18 -2.54
N GLU A 142 -23.01 -4.27 -1.85
CA GLU A 142 -23.38 -5.53 -2.46
C GLU A 142 -24.91 -5.65 -2.54
N GLY A 143 -25.43 -5.94 -3.73
CA GLY A 143 -26.81 -6.36 -3.92
C GLY A 143 -27.08 -7.74 -3.29
N PRO A 144 -28.35 -8.12 -3.12
CA PRO A 144 -28.72 -9.41 -2.51
C PRO A 144 -28.28 -10.65 -3.31
N ASP A 145 -27.91 -10.46 -4.57
CA ASP A 145 -27.34 -11.47 -5.48
C ASP A 145 -25.80 -11.49 -5.48
N GLY A 146 -25.15 -10.64 -4.67
CA GLY A 146 -23.70 -10.52 -4.57
C GLY A 146 -23.07 -9.61 -5.64
N VAL A 147 -23.88 -8.92 -6.46
CA VAL A 147 -23.37 -7.95 -7.44
C VAL A 147 -22.90 -6.69 -6.71
N VAL A 148 -21.69 -6.22 -7.04
CA VAL A 148 -21.17 -4.94 -6.55
C VAL A 148 -21.85 -3.80 -7.30
N LEU A 149 -22.55 -2.93 -6.58
CA LEU A 149 -23.32 -1.80 -7.09
C LEU A 149 -22.53 -0.49 -6.99
N TRP A 150 -21.63 -0.42 -6.01
CA TRP A 150 -20.70 0.67 -5.77
C TRP A 150 -19.47 0.13 -5.03
N GLU A 151 -18.32 0.74 -5.26
CA GLU A 151 -17.05 0.44 -4.60
C GLU A 151 -16.31 1.75 -4.31
N SER A 152 -15.57 1.81 -3.19
CA SER A 152 -14.75 2.97 -2.84
C SER A 152 -13.51 3.10 -3.71
N GLY A 153 -13.13 2.03 -4.42
CA GLY A 153 -11.94 2.01 -5.28
C GLY A 153 -10.65 1.96 -4.47
N THR A 154 -10.72 1.44 -3.25
CA THR A 154 -9.61 1.41 -2.27
C THR A 154 -9.04 0.01 -2.10
N ALA A 155 -9.55 -0.96 -2.86
CA ALA A 155 -9.05 -2.33 -2.90
C ALA A 155 -7.54 -2.37 -3.14
N THR A 156 -6.79 -2.85 -2.16
CA THR A 156 -5.41 -3.30 -2.34
C THR A 156 -5.39 -4.70 -2.92
N LEU A 157 -4.48 -4.96 -3.86
CA LEU A 157 -4.29 -6.32 -4.36
C LEU A 157 -4.00 -7.26 -3.18
N PRO A 158 -4.47 -8.51 -3.22
CA PRO A 158 -4.22 -9.45 -2.13
C PRO A 158 -2.73 -9.66 -1.93
N SER A 159 -2.31 -9.83 -0.67
CA SER A 159 -0.91 -10.14 -0.33
C SER A 159 -0.61 -11.63 -0.27
N ILE A 160 -1.63 -12.48 -0.41
CA ILE A 160 -1.54 -13.93 -0.21
C ILE A 160 -2.03 -14.67 -1.45
N LEU A 161 -1.24 -15.62 -1.96
CA LEU A 161 -1.71 -16.69 -2.83
C LEU A 161 -2.03 -17.92 -1.96
N PRO A 162 -3.31 -18.23 -1.71
CA PRO A 162 -3.69 -19.33 -0.84
C PRO A 162 -3.39 -20.70 -1.47
N PRO A 163 -3.47 -21.80 -0.69
CA PRO A 163 -3.38 -23.15 -1.24
C PRO A 163 -4.39 -23.36 -2.38
N GLY A 164 -3.91 -23.87 -3.52
CA GLY A 164 -4.71 -24.07 -4.72
C GLY A 164 -4.89 -22.80 -5.59
N GLY A 165 -4.45 -21.64 -5.10
CA GLY A 165 -4.49 -20.37 -5.82
C GLY A 165 -3.56 -20.34 -7.04
N GLU A 166 -3.95 -19.56 -8.04
CA GLU A 166 -3.23 -19.39 -9.30
C GLU A 166 -3.29 -17.93 -9.75
N LEU A 167 -2.17 -17.43 -10.28
CA LEU A 167 -2.05 -16.14 -10.97
C LEU A 167 -1.70 -16.42 -12.43
N GLY A 168 -2.47 -15.86 -13.35
CA GLY A 168 -2.17 -15.84 -14.77
C GLY A 168 -1.50 -14.54 -15.21
N PRO A 169 -1.15 -14.42 -16.50
CA PRO A 169 -0.56 -13.20 -17.05
C PRO A 169 -1.40 -11.95 -16.75
N GLY A 170 -0.75 -10.93 -16.20
CA GLY A 170 -1.39 -9.68 -15.77
C GLY A 170 -1.99 -9.69 -14.36
N ASP A 171 -2.12 -10.86 -13.73
CA ASP A 171 -2.54 -10.97 -12.33
C ASP A 171 -1.39 -10.59 -11.39
N ALA A 172 -1.74 -9.99 -10.25
CA ALA A 172 -0.77 -9.51 -9.29
C ALA A 172 -1.21 -9.68 -7.84
N LEU A 173 -0.21 -9.75 -6.96
CA LEU A 173 -0.35 -9.59 -5.51
C LEU A 173 0.36 -8.30 -5.10
N SER A 174 -0.05 -7.69 -4.00
CA SER A 174 0.63 -6.54 -3.41
C SER A 174 0.92 -6.78 -1.93
N SER A 175 2.03 -6.24 -1.42
CA SER A 175 2.22 -6.15 0.03
C SER A 175 1.06 -5.34 0.66
N PRO A 176 0.70 -5.62 1.91
CA PRO A 176 -0.32 -4.85 2.64
C PRO A 176 -0.13 -3.33 2.59
N ASP A 177 1.11 -2.85 2.66
CA ASP A 177 1.48 -1.43 2.58
C ASP A 177 1.50 -0.86 1.13
N GLY A 178 1.25 -1.70 0.13
CA GLY A 178 1.19 -1.31 -1.28
C GLY A 178 2.55 -1.06 -1.95
N ARG A 179 3.67 -1.32 -1.25
CA ARG A 179 5.02 -0.98 -1.74
C ARG A 179 5.68 -2.06 -2.58
N HIS A 180 5.19 -3.30 -2.54
CA HIS A 180 5.74 -4.43 -3.26
C HIS A 180 4.69 -5.13 -4.09
N THR A 181 4.98 -5.41 -5.36
CA THR A 181 4.02 -6.06 -6.25
C THR A 181 4.63 -7.31 -6.86
N LEU A 182 4.02 -8.47 -6.62
CA LEU A 182 4.31 -9.69 -7.36
C LEU A 182 3.43 -9.71 -8.60
N LEU A 183 4.02 -9.82 -9.79
CA LEU A 183 3.32 -9.76 -11.07
C LEU A 183 3.73 -10.95 -11.95
N VAL A 184 2.76 -11.56 -12.62
CA VAL A 184 3.03 -12.48 -13.73
C VAL A 184 3.00 -11.68 -15.03
N LEU A 185 4.15 -11.59 -15.69
CA LEU A 185 4.32 -10.88 -16.96
C LEU A 185 3.80 -11.71 -18.14
N ASP A 186 3.41 -11.03 -19.22
CA ASP A 186 2.90 -11.67 -20.45
C ASP A 186 3.94 -12.57 -21.15
N ASP A 187 5.23 -12.29 -20.95
CA ASP A 187 6.32 -13.13 -21.43
C ASP A 187 6.50 -14.41 -20.62
N GLY A 188 5.76 -14.55 -19.51
CA GLY A 188 5.79 -15.71 -18.64
C GLY A 188 6.77 -15.62 -17.48
N ASP A 189 7.42 -14.46 -17.25
CA ASP A 189 8.19 -14.26 -16.03
C ASP A 189 7.29 -13.90 -14.85
N VAL A 190 7.73 -14.24 -13.64
CA VAL A 190 7.09 -13.83 -12.40
C VAL A 190 8.09 -12.96 -11.66
N VAL A 191 7.72 -11.70 -11.47
CA VAL A 191 8.60 -10.66 -10.93
C VAL A 191 8.04 -10.10 -9.64
N LEU A 192 8.90 -9.94 -8.64
CA LEU A 192 8.62 -9.08 -7.50
C LEU A 192 9.24 -7.72 -7.76
N LEU A 193 8.40 -6.71 -7.81
CA LEU A 193 8.81 -5.31 -7.92
C LEU A 193 8.89 -4.67 -6.53
N GLY A 194 9.94 -3.89 -6.33
CA GLY A 194 10.07 -3.00 -5.16
C GLY A 194 9.28 -1.70 -5.32
N PRO A 195 9.28 -0.82 -4.30
CA PRO A 195 8.61 0.47 -4.32
C PRO A 195 9.17 1.44 -5.36
N ASP A 196 10.39 1.19 -5.82
CA ASP A 196 11.08 1.87 -6.91
C ASP A 196 10.84 1.22 -8.29
N ALA A 197 9.98 0.21 -8.36
CA ALA A 197 9.73 -0.68 -9.50
C ALA A 197 10.97 -1.44 -10.01
N SER A 198 12.05 -1.50 -9.25
CA SER A 198 13.14 -2.40 -9.61
C SER A 198 12.74 -3.84 -9.32
N THR A 199 13.13 -4.75 -10.20
CA THR A 199 12.96 -6.19 -10.00
C THR A 199 13.84 -6.62 -8.84
N ARG A 200 13.20 -6.98 -7.71
CA ARG A 200 13.88 -7.49 -6.50
C ARG A 200 14.05 -8.99 -6.54
N TRP A 201 13.17 -9.67 -7.26
CA TRP A 201 13.22 -11.11 -7.48
C TRP A 201 12.52 -11.46 -8.79
N SER A 202 12.99 -12.51 -9.47
CA SER A 202 12.42 -13.02 -10.71
C SER A 202 12.58 -14.54 -10.78
N THR A 203 11.63 -15.21 -11.43
CA THR A 203 11.73 -16.64 -11.77
C THR A 203 12.62 -16.92 -12.98
N ASP A 204 12.95 -15.89 -13.76
CA ASP A 204 13.69 -15.93 -15.03
C ASP A 204 13.01 -16.85 -16.06
N THR A 205 11.68 -16.95 -16.01
CA THR A 205 10.89 -17.77 -16.94
C THR A 205 10.38 -16.89 -18.08
N HIS A 206 10.38 -17.41 -19.31
CA HIS A 206 10.11 -16.60 -20.51
C HIS A 206 9.25 -17.37 -21.52
N GLU A 207 8.19 -18.01 -21.01
CA GLU A 207 7.21 -18.74 -21.83
C GLU A 207 5.82 -18.07 -21.73
N PRO A 208 5.36 -17.34 -22.76
CA PRO A 208 4.11 -16.62 -22.73
C PRO A 208 2.90 -17.49 -22.36
N GLY A 209 2.01 -16.94 -21.54
CA GLY A 209 0.85 -17.67 -21.03
C GLY A 209 1.15 -18.58 -19.84
N SER A 210 2.37 -18.52 -19.28
CA SER A 210 2.69 -19.23 -18.03
C SER A 210 1.87 -18.71 -16.86
N THR A 211 1.57 -19.59 -15.90
CA THR A 211 0.86 -19.26 -14.66
C THR A 211 1.68 -19.61 -13.42
N LEU A 212 1.56 -18.80 -12.37
CA LEU A 212 2.11 -19.09 -11.05
C LEU A 212 1.04 -19.75 -10.19
N ARG A 213 1.26 -20.99 -9.75
CA ARG A 213 0.29 -21.74 -8.94
C ARG A 213 0.88 -22.20 -7.61
N MET A 214 0.19 -21.89 -6.51
CA MET A 214 0.44 -22.52 -5.21
C MET A 214 -0.31 -23.85 -5.16
N ARG A 215 0.39 -24.96 -5.39
CA ARG A 215 -0.26 -26.27 -5.49
C ARG A 215 -0.66 -26.81 -4.11
N ASP A 216 -1.71 -27.64 -4.08
CA ASP A 216 -2.23 -28.26 -2.85
C ASP A 216 -1.22 -29.14 -2.11
N ASP A 217 -0.16 -29.59 -2.78
CA ASP A 217 0.94 -30.34 -2.19
C ASP A 217 1.98 -29.46 -1.48
N GLY A 218 1.77 -28.14 -1.47
CA GLY A 218 2.64 -27.17 -0.82
C GLY A 218 3.77 -26.63 -1.70
N ASN A 219 3.78 -26.95 -3.01
CA ASN A 219 4.81 -26.48 -3.93
C ASN A 219 4.32 -25.30 -4.78
N LEU A 220 5.00 -24.17 -4.69
CA LEU A 220 4.81 -23.04 -5.62
C LEU A 220 5.53 -23.32 -6.94
N VAL A 221 4.83 -23.17 -8.06
CA VAL A 221 5.29 -23.60 -9.38
C VAL A 221 4.87 -22.59 -10.45
N VAL A 222 5.80 -22.27 -11.36
CA VAL A 222 5.45 -21.67 -12.66
C VAL A 222 5.19 -22.79 -13.66
N THR A 223 4.05 -22.77 -14.34
CA THR A 223 3.65 -23.78 -15.33
C THR A 223 3.41 -23.13 -16.68
N ASP A 224 4.08 -23.63 -17.73
CA ASP A 224 3.87 -23.17 -19.11
C ASP A 224 2.57 -23.78 -19.70
N PRO A 225 2.07 -23.27 -20.85
CA PRO A 225 0.88 -23.82 -21.51
C PRO A 225 1.00 -25.29 -21.97
N ASP A 226 2.23 -25.80 -22.15
CA ASP A 226 2.50 -27.20 -22.49
C ASP A 226 2.49 -28.12 -21.24
N GLY A 227 2.30 -27.56 -20.04
CA GLY A 227 2.31 -28.26 -18.76
C GLY A 227 3.70 -28.54 -18.19
N ARG A 228 4.77 -27.98 -18.79
CA ARG A 228 6.10 -28.01 -18.20
C ARG A 228 6.16 -27.05 -17.02
N ARG A 229 7.10 -27.33 -16.12
CA ARG A 229 7.32 -26.53 -14.90
C ARG A 229 8.72 -25.93 -14.93
N PRO A 230 8.93 -24.80 -15.61
CA PRO A 230 10.26 -24.21 -15.74
C PRO A 230 10.84 -23.79 -14.39
N TRP A 231 10.01 -23.36 -13.44
CA TRP A 231 10.42 -22.99 -12.09
C TRP A 231 9.60 -23.70 -11.00
N ARG A 232 10.21 -23.93 -9.83
CA ARG A 232 9.55 -24.45 -8.61
C ARG A 232 10.33 -24.12 -7.33
N SER A 233 9.61 -23.84 -6.26
CA SER A 233 10.14 -23.55 -4.92
C SER A 233 10.75 -24.76 -4.20
N LYS A 234 10.39 -25.99 -4.62
CA LYS A 234 10.84 -27.27 -4.02
C LYS A 234 10.32 -27.50 -2.59
N THR A 235 9.14 -26.99 -2.27
CA THR A 235 8.50 -27.10 -0.95
C THR A 235 7.38 -28.15 -0.90
N ALA A 236 7.34 -29.11 -1.84
CA ALA A 236 6.33 -30.16 -1.85
C ALA A 236 6.35 -31.00 -0.55
N GLY A 237 5.17 -31.48 -0.14
CA GLY A 237 4.96 -32.23 1.11
C GLY A 237 4.33 -31.41 2.25
N HIS A 238 3.95 -30.17 1.98
CA HIS A 238 3.42 -29.23 2.98
C HIS A 238 2.03 -28.74 2.56
N PRO A 239 1.00 -29.60 2.62
CA PRO A 239 -0.35 -29.21 2.24
C PRO A 239 -0.86 -28.06 3.12
N GLY A 240 -1.62 -27.15 2.52
CA GLY A 240 -2.09 -25.94 3.19
C GLY A 240 -1.07 -24.80 3.22
N ALA A 241 0.08 -24.94 2.56
CA ALA A 241 1.02 -23.83 2.43
C ALA A 241 0.50 -22.71 1.53
N SER A 242 0.89 -21.47 1.84
CA SER A 242 0.53 -20.25 1.12
C SER A 242 1.74 -19.39 0.82
N LEU A 243 1.70 -18.64 -0.29
CA LEU A 243 2.68 -17.58 -0.60
C LEU A 243 2.18 -16.26 -0.04
N VAL A 244 3.08 -15.49 0.59
CA VAL A 244 2.80 -14.17 1.15
C VAL A 244 3.81 -13.16 0.60
N VAL A 245 3.32 -12.02 0.13
CA VAL A 245 4.09 -10.79 -0.15
C VAL A 245 4.09 -9.94 1.12
N GLN A 246 5.26 -9.65 1.66
CA GLN A 246 5.42 -8.90 2.91
C GLN A 246 5.79 -7.43 2.65
N ASP A 247 5.52 -6.55 3.62
CA ASP A 247 5.80 -5.10 3.55
C ASP A 247 7.29 -4.77 3.49
N ASP A 248 8.15 -5.72 3.86
CA ASP A 248 9.59 -5.62 3.69
C ASP A 248 10.04 -6.06 2.28
N GLY A 249 9.15 -6.57 1.44
CA GLY A 249 9.47 -7.05 0.10
C GLY A 249 10.02 -8.48 0.08
N ALA A 250 9.86 -9.25 1.15
CA ALA A 250 10.04 -10.69 1.11
C ALA A 250 8.82 -11.38 0.47
N LEU A 251 9.09 -12.34 -0.41
CA LEU A 251 8.14 -13.41 -0.71
C LEU A 251 8.44 -14.58 0.22
N VAL A 252 7.44 -15.05 0.96
CA VAL A 252 7.61 -16.17 1.89
C VAL A 252 6.55 -17.22 1.64
N LEU A 253 6.97 -18.48 1.54
CA LEU A 253 6.06 -19.63 1.63
C LEU A 253 5.96 -20.06 3.08
N TYR A 254 4.76 -19.98 3.65
CA TYR A 254 4.46 -20.48 4.98
C TYR A 254 3.73 -21.82 4.89
N ASP A 255 4.04 -22.76 5.79
CA ASP A 255 3.18 -23.92 6.01
C ASP A 255 1.91 -23.55 6.79
N ALA A 256 1.03 -24.53 6.99
CA ALA A 256 -0.23 -24.35 7.70
C ALA A 256 -0.07 -23.94 9.18
N ASP A 257 1.09 -24.16 9.78
CA ASP A 257 1.43 -23.78 11.16
C ASP A 257 2.12 -22.41 11.24
N GLY A 258 2.36 -21.76 10.09
CA GLY A 258 3.03 -20.46 10.00
C GLY A 258 4.56 -20.53 10.00
N THR A 259 5.15 -21.71 9.75
CA THR A 259 6.61 -21.87 9.61
C THR A 259 7.05 -21.52 8.20
N ALA A 260 8.09 -20.69 8.06
CA ALA A 260 8.64 -20.35 6.76
C ALA A 260 9.36 -21.56 6.12
N LEU A 261 8.91 -21.97 4.94
CA LEU A 261 9.46 -23.06 4.13
C LEU A 261 10.48 -22.58 3.10
N TRP A 262 10.27 -21.37 2.56
CA TRP A 262 11.09 -20.77 1.52
C TRP A 262 10.94 -19.25 1.56
N THR A 263 11.98 -18.52 1.14
CA THR A 263 11.94 -17.08 0.92
C THR A 263 12.68 -16.70 -0.35
N SER A 264 12.23 -15.64 -1.02
CA SER A 264 12.91 -15.01 -2.16
C SER A 264 14.24 -14.35 -1.80
N GLN A 265 14.49 -14.09 -0.51
CA GLN A 265 15.65 -13.31 -0.03
C GLN A 265 15.70 -11.88 -0.59
N SER A 266 14.54 -11.32 -0.94
CA SER A 266 14.40 -9.99 -1.54
C SER A 266 14.00 -8.89 -0.54
N ALA A 267 13.97 -9.22 0.76
CA ALA A 267 13.59 -8.29 1.80
C ALA A 267 14.51 -7.06 1.81
N ILE A 268 13.91 -5.88 1.80
CA ILE A 268 14.54 -4.62 2.16
C ILE A 268 14.61 -4.58 3.68
N GLY A 269 15.81 -4.51 4.24
CA GLY A 269 15.98 -4.39 5.69
C GLY A 269 15.18 -3.22 6.29
N PRO A 270 14.82 -3.27 7.58
CA PRO A 270 13.96 -2.25 8.18
C PRO A 270 14.56 -0.85 8.04
N ALA A 271 13.70 0.16 7.86
CA ALA A 271 14.13 1.55 7.75
C ALA A 271 14.57 2.16 9.09
N VAL A 272 14.37 1.47 10.21
CA VAL A 272 14.68 1.99 11.54
C VAL A 272 15.44 0.97 12.36
N LEU A 273 16.53 1.41 12.99
CA LEU A 273 17.16 0.72 14.12
C LEU A 273 16.81 1.48 15.40
N ALA A 274 15.86 0.93 16.15
CA ALA A 274 15.34 1.54 17.36
C ALA A 274 16.42 1.70 18.46
N PRO A 275 16.24 2.63 19.42
CA PRO A 275 17.16 2.77 20.55
C PRO A 275 17.34 1.45 21.30
N GLY A 276 18.59 1.09 21.61
CA GLY A 276 18.93 -0.16 22.30
C GLY A 276 18.85 -1.44 21.45
N ALA A 277 18.35 -1.37 20.21
CA ALA A 277 18.42 -2.48 19.27
C ALA A 277 19.84 -2.60 18.68
N ALA A 278 20.15 -3.76 18.09
CA ALA A 278 21.44 -4.01 17.48
C ALA A 278 21.28 -4.53 16.05
N LEU A 279 21.96 -3.90 15.09
CA LEU A 279 22.18 -4.48 13.76
C LEU A 279 23.38 -5.42 13.86
N ALA A 280 23.15 -6.73 13.66
CA ALA A 280 24.20 -7.75 13.76
C ALA A 280 24.96 -7.91 12.44
N THR A 281 26.17 -8.49 12.48
CA THR A 281 26.90 -8.93 11.28
C THR A 281 26.01 -9.80 10.38
N GLY A 282 25.94 -9.43 9.10
CA GLY A 282 25.12 -10.09 8.08
C GLY A 282 23.74 -9.45 7.88
N ALA A 283 23.33 -8.52 8.75
CA ALA A 283 22.08 -7.78 8.61
C ALA A 283 22.28 -6.43 7.91
N GLU A 284 21.18 -5.87 7.43
CA GLU A 284 21.14 -4.56 6.79
C GLU A 284 19.88 -3.77 7.18
N LEU A 285 19.94 -2.45 7.00
CA LEU A 285 18.80 -1.54 6.99
C LEU A 285 18.62 -1.01 5.57
N GLY A 286 17.40 -0.71 5.15
CA GLY A 286 17.08 -0.16 3.84
C GLY A 286 16.20 1.08 3.90
N SER A 287 16.35 2.00 2.95
CA SER A 287 15.41 3.12 2.77
C SER A 287 14.02 2.64 2.35
N PRO A 288 12.98 3.47 2.53
CA PRO A 288 11.64 3.18 2.01
C PRO A 288 11.60 2.89 0.50
N ASP A 289 12.44 3.51 -0.32
CA ASP A 289 12.55 3.13 -1.75
C ASP A 289 13.45 1.90 -2.01
N GLY A 290 14.14 1.40 -0.97
CA GLY A 290 15.02 0.24 -1.02
C GLY A 290 16.32 0.44 -1.79
N ARG A 291 16.65 1.67 -2.18
CA ARG A 291 17.85 2.00 -2.96
C ARG A 291 19.06 2.25 -2.07
N LEU A 292 18.85 2.93 -0.93
CA LEU A 292 19.88 3.16 0.07
C LEU A 292 19.91 1.99 1.06
N ARG A 293 21.05 1.31 1.18
CA ARG A 293 21.22 0.17 2.11
C ARG A 293 22.42 0.37 3.02
N LEU A 294 22.21 0.27 4.33
CA LEU A 294 23.26 0.24 5.35
C LEU A 294 23.50 -1.21 5.77
N ARG A 295 24.65 -1.76 5.40
CA ARG A 295 25.00 -3.16 5.65
C ARG A 295 26.16 -3.27 6.63
N LEU A 296 26.04 -4.19 7.58
CA LEU A 296 27.14 -4.62 8.44
C LEU A 296 27.60 -6.02 8.05
N ASP A 297 28.86 -6.17 7.66
CA ASP A 297 29.50 -7.48 7.43
C ASP A 297 30.81 -7.63 8.24
N GLU A 298 31.53 -8.72 8.01
CA GLU A 298 32.80 -8.97 8.71
C GLU A 298 33.91 -7.98 8.34
N ALA A 299 33.80 -7.31 7.19
CA ALA A 299 34.75 -6.32 6.70
C ALA A 299 34.44 -4.92 7.25
N GLY A 300 33.16 -4.57 7.42
CA GLY A 300 32.78 -3.30 8.05
C GLY A 300 31.32 -2.91 7.91
N LEU A 301 31.05 -1.65 8.26
CA LEU A 301 29.74 -1.00 8.09
C LEU A 301 29.81 -0.10 6.85
N ALA A 302 28.94 -0.34 5.87
CA ALA A 302 28.92 0.39 4.61
C ALA A 302 27.50 0.81 4.22
N LEU A 303 27.40 2.00 3.63
CA LEU A 303 26.20 2.53 3.01
C LEU A 303 26.37 2.45 1.49
N THR A 304 25.39 1.88 0.80
CA THR A 304 25.33 1.84 -0.67
C THR A 304 24.04 2.48 -1.18
N TYR A 305 24.06 2.95 -2.42
CA TYR A 305 22.88 3.41 -3.16
C TYR A 305 22.86 2.72 -4.52
N ASP A 306 21.85 1.90 -4.80
CA ASP A 306 21.82 0.99 -5.96
C ASP A 306 23.12 0.17 -6.09
N GLU A 307 23.59 -0.40 -4.98
CA GLU A 307 24.85 -1.15 -4.87
C GLU A 307 26.13 -0.30 -5.09
N GLN A 308 26.01 0.99 -5.42
CA GLN A 308 27.16 1.90 -5.50
C GLN A 308 27.60 2.32 -4.08
N PRO A 309 28.89 2.23 -3.73
CA PRO A 309 29.37 2.68 -2.44
C PRO A 309 29.14 4.18 -2.22
N VAL A 310 28.43 4.53 -1.15
CA VAL A 310 28.21 5.92 -0.71
C VAL A 310 29.18 6.29 0.40
N TRP A 311 29.25 5.44 1.42
CA TRP A 311 30.05 5.70 2.62
C TRP A 311 30.45 4.39 3.28
N SER A 312 31.56 4.42 4.02
CA SER A 312 31.94 3.33 4.91
C SER A 312 32.47 3.89 6.21
N ALA A 313 32.22 3.18 7.32
CA ALA A 313 32.77 3.56 8.61
C ALA A 313 34.31 3.55 8.53
N PRO A 314 35.00 4.61 8.98
CA PRO A 314 36.45 4.63 9.02
C PRO A 314 36.96 3.68 10.12
N LEU A 315 37.26 2.44 9.75
CA LEU A 315 37.73 1.40 10.66
C LEU A 315 39.25 1.25 10.59
N ALA A 316 39.90 1.11 11.76
CA ALA A 316 41.34 0.79 11.81
C ALA A 316 41.64 -0.67 11.43
N SER A 317 40.67 -1.56 11.63
CA SER A 317 40.72 -2.98 11.27
C SER A 317 39.31 -3.53 11.11
N PRO A 318 39.10 -4.62 10.36
CA PRO A 318 37.80 -5.27 10.22
C PRO A 318 37.22 -5.65 11.58
N PRO A 319 35.90 -5.47 11.82
CA PRO A 319 35.29 -5.76 13.10
C PRO A 319 35.07 -7.27 13.32
N GLY A 320 35.10 -8.06 12.24
CA GLY A 320 35.02 -9.52 12.27
C GLY A 320 33.63 -10.07 12.54
N ALA A 321 33.53 -11.40 12.58
CA ALA A 321 32.29 -12.09 12.89
C ALA A 321 31.78 -11.74 14.30
N GLY A 322 30.47 -11.50 14.43
CA GLY A 322 29.82 -11.18 15.69
C GLY A 322 29.89 -9.70 16.09
N ALA A 323 30.32 -8.83 15.18
CA ALA A 323 30.19 -7.40 15.34
C ALA A 323 28.71 -6.96 15.35
N ARG A 324 28.45 -5.81 15.98
CA ARG A 324 27.10 -5.23 16.05
C ARG A 324 27.15 -3.71 16.10
N LEU A 325 26.26 -3.05 15.35
CA LEU A 325 26.02 -1.62 15.42
C LEU A 325 24.86 -1.36 16.41
N VAL A 326 25.09 -0.51 17.41
CA VAL A 326 24.15 -0.30 18.52
C VAL A 326 24.00 1.21 18.80
N PRO A 327 22.79 1.78 18.74
CA PRO A 327 22.48 3.07 19.34
C PRO A 327 22.46 2.93 20.86
N GLN A 328 23.34 3.66 21.54
CA GLN A 328 23.49 3.63 22.99
C GLN A 328 22.55 4.63 23.67
N ASP A 329 22.29 4.42 24.97
CA ASP A 329 21.37 5.23 25.76
C ASP A 329 21.75 6.72 25.83
N ASP A 330 23.01 7.05 25.61
CA ASP A 330 23.53 8.43 25.62
C ASP A 330 23.35 9.16 24.28
N GLY A 331 22.87 8.48 23.23
CA GLY A 331 22.71 9.03 21.89
C GLY A 331 23.88 8.78 20.95
N ASN A 332 24.88 8.01 21.38
CA ASN A 332 25.99 7.61 20.54
C ASN A 332 25.67 6.33 19.75
N LEU A 333 26.00 6.29 18.46
CA LEU A 333 25.88 5.08 17.66
C LEU A 333 27.26 4.41 17.58
N VAL A 334 27.36 3.17 18.06
CA VAL A 334 28.65 2.49 18.23
C VAL A 334 28.66 1.17 17.49
N LEU A 335 29.69 0.96 16.65
CA LEU A 335 30.03 -0.33 16.10
C LEU A 335 30.94 -1.06 17.09
N LEU A 336 30.44 -2.15 17.66
CA LEU A 336 31.15 -2.99 18.63
C LEU A 336 31.63 -4.27 17.95
N THR A 337 32.84 -4.69 18.26
CA THR A 337 33.36 -6.04 17.96
C THR A 337 32.68 -7.09 18.86
N ALA A 338 32.93 -8.37 18.57
CA ALA A 338 32.35 -9.49 19.33
C ALA A 338 32.68 -9.44 20.84
N ASP A 339 33.88 -8.97 21.20
CA ASP A 339 34.34 -8.81 22.59
C ASP A 339 33.80 -7.53 23.27
N GLY A 340 33.03 -6.70 22.55
CA GLY A 340 32.45 -5.46 23.07
C GLY A 340 33.37 -4.24 22.98
N THR A 341 34.52 -4.34 22.32
CA THR A 341 35.38 -3.18 22.04
C THR A 341 34.74 -2.31 20.95
N ALA A 342 34.83 -0.98 21.09
CA ALA A 342 34.35 -0.08 20.04
C ALA A 342 35.32 -0.06 18.85
N ALA A 343 34.85 -0.50 17.68
CA ALA A 343 35.57 -0.39 16.41
C ALA A 343 35.38 0.99 15.77
N TRP A 344 34.22 1.61 15.97
CA TRP A 344 33.88 2.95 15.49
C TRP A 344 32.69 3.53 16.27
N ALA A 345 32.56 4.86 16.33
CA ALA A 345 31.41 5.53 16.92
C ALA A 345 31.16 6.90 16.25
N THR A 346 29.90 7.37 16.29
CA THR A 346 29.52 8.70 15.76
C THR A 346 30.02 9.86 16.62
N GLY A 347 30.23 9.64 17.93
CA GLY A 347 30.67 10.68 18.86
C GLY A 347 29.56 11.64 19.29
N THR A 348 28.30 11.20 19.25
CA THR A 348 27.10 12.05 19.38
C THR A 348 26.40 11.97 20.74
N SER A 349 27.16 11.76 21.81
CA SER A 349 26.60 11.74 23.18
C SER A 349 25.83 13.04 23.50
N GLY A 350 24.65 12.93 24.11
CA GLY A 350 23.80 14.07 24.49
C GLY A 350 22.36 14.00 23.98
N GLY A 351 21.97 12.95 23.25
CA GLY A 351 20.63 12.77 22.71
C GLY A 351 20.05 11.41 23.12
N PRO A 352 19.50 11.28 24.34
CA PRO A 352 19.04 9.99 24.85
C PRO A 352 17.91 9.41 23.99
N GLY A 353 17.85 8.08 23.93
CA GLY A 353 16.87 7.37 23.12
C GLY A 353 17.05 7.60 21.62
N ALA A 354 18.29 7.77 21.15
CA ALA A 354 18.56 7.94 19.74
C ALA A 354 18.36 6.64 18.95
N GLY A 355 17.77 6.75 17.76
CA GLY A 355 17.59 5.66 16.81
C GLY A 355 18.12 6.04 15.44
N LEU A 356 18.54 5.03 14.67
CA LEU A 356 18.96 5.23 13.28
C LEU A 356 17.72 5.13 12.37
N ARG A 357 17.59 6.03 11.40
CA ARG A 357 16.51 6.05 10.42
C ARG A 357 17.07 6.20 9.01
N MET A 358 16.65 5.31 8.13
CA MET A 358 16.89 5.37 6.69
C MET A 358 15.78 6.22 6.05
N GLU A 359 16.19 7.20 5.27
CA GLU A 359 15.35 7.95 4.33
C GLU A 359 15.85 7.65 2.90
N ASP A 360 15.06 7.96 1.88
CA ASP A 360 15.41 7.64 0.48
C ASP A 360 16.75 8.25 0.04
N GLY A 361 17.14 9.39 0.62
CA GLY A 361 18.39 10.09 0.29
C GLY A 361 19.44 10.12 1.38
N ALA A 362 19.18 9.62 2.59
CA ALA A 362 20.09 9.75 3.71
C ALA A 362 19.86 8.70 4.80
N VAL A 363 20.88 8.48 5.62
CA VAL A 363 20.75 7.81 6.93
C VAL A 363 20.96 8.84 8.03
N LEU A 364 20.06 8.87 9.01
CA LEU A 364 20.05 9.84 10.10
C LEU A 364 20.07 9.13 11.45
N LEU A 365 20.82 9.67 12.40
CA LEU A 365 20.70 9.36 13.82
C LEU A 365 19.90 10.49 14.48
N LEU A 366 18.74 10.14 15.04
CA LEU A 366 17.79 11.10 15.61
C LEU A 366 17.59 10.79 17.08
N ALA A 367 17.67 11.80 17.94
CA ALA A 367 17.26 11.71 19.34
C ALA A 367 15.74 11.54 19.44
N SER A 368 15.23 11.10 20.60
CA SER A 368 13.80 10.94 20.84
C SER A 368 13.00 12.25 20.73
N THR A 369 13.67 13.41 20.79
CA THR A 369 13.09 14.74 20.60
C THR A 369 12.90 15.13 19.13
N GLY A 370 13.39 14.32 18.20
CA GLY A 370 13.48 14.65 16.77
C GLY A 370 14.73 15.46 16.40
N GLN A 371 15.59 15.79 17.37
CA GLN A 371 16.87 16.43 17.08
C GLN A 371 17.78 15.49 16.28
N GLU A 372 18.30 15.97 15.17
CA GLU A 372 19.33 15.28 14.42
C GLU A 372 20.69 15.37 15.13
N LEU A 373 21.31 14.21 15.31
CA LEU A 373 22.62 14.06 15.95
C LEU A 373 23.72 13.77 14.92
N TRP A 374 23.41 13.00 13.89
CA TRP A 374 24.35 12.61 12.84
C TRP A 374 23.61 12.24 11.55
N ARG A 375 24.29 12.38 10.42
CA ARG A 375 23.75 12.10 9.09
C ARG A 375 24.84 11.68 8.11
N VAL A 376 24.49 10.80 7.18
CA VAL A 376 25.20 10.61 5.91
C VAL A 376 24.20 10.71 4.77
N ASP A 377 24.43 11.68 3.88
CA ASP A 377 23.64 11.85 2.65
C ASP A 377 24.20 10.97 1.52
N ALA A 378 23.31 10.46 0.68
CA ALA A 378 23.70 9.95 -0.63
C ALA A 378 24.24 11.12 -1.48
N PRO A 379 25.30 10.90 -2.31
CA PRO A 379 25.83 11.93 -3.18
C PRO A 379 24.72 12.46 -4.08
N ALA A 380 24.67 13.79 -4.22
CA ALA A 380 23.68 14.44 -5.04
C ALA A 380 23.65 13.83 -6.44
N GLU A 381 24.77 13.44 -7.03
CA GLU A 381 24.84 12.83 -8.37
C GLU A 381 24.11 11.48 -8.48
N LEU A 382 24.03 10.71 -7.40
CA LEU A 382 23.25 9.46 -7.35
C LEU A 382 21.75 9.75 -7.20
N LEU A 383 21.41 10.85 -6.52
CA LEU A 383 20.04 11.39 -6.44
C LEU A 383 19.63 12.12 -7.73
N VAL A 384 20.58 12.75 -8.42
CA VAL A 384 20.49 13.65 -9.58
C VAL A 384 20.51 12.88 -10.91
N ARG A 385 20.70 11.55 -10.90
CA ARG A 385 20.12 10.71 -11.97
C ARG A 385 18.59 10.89 -12.10
N ARG A 386 17.95 11.72 -11.27
CA ARG A 386 16.58 12.24 -11.39
C ARG A 386 16.45 13.76 -11.54
N THR A 387 17.48 14.54 -11.85
CA THR A 387 17.33 15.98 -12.15
C THR A 387 17.47 16.31 -13.64
N GLU A 388 17.44 15.30 -14.51
CA GLU A 388 17.05 15.46 -15.92
C GLU A 388 15.59 15.05 -16.15
N LEU A 389 14.78 14.85 -15.10
CA LEU A 389 13.33 14.78 -15.29
C LEU A 389 12.85 16.17 -15.67
N ALA A 390 12.28 16.27 -16.87
CA ALA A 390 11.88 17.52 -17.45
C ALA A 390 11.06 18.39 -16.47
N THR A 391 11.46 19.64 -16.29
CA THR A 391 10.57 20.67 -15.68
C THR A 391 9.48 21.11 -16.65
N ASP A 392 9.54 20.64 -17.90
CA ASP A 392 8.60 20.91 -18.97
C ASP A 392 7.96 19.60 -19.45
N CYS A 393 6.67 19.44 -19.15
CA CYS A 393 5.91 18.25 -19.53
C CYS A 393 5.85 18.00 -21.05
N THR A 394 6.12 19.01 -21.88
CA THR A 394 6.10 18.87 -23.36
C THR A 394 7.25 18.02 -23.90
N THR A 395 8.28 17.77 -23.09
CA THR A 395 9.44 16.95 -23.47
C THR A 395 9.29 15.47 -23.12
N VAL A 396 8.19 15.09 -22.44
CA VAL A 396 7.88 13.70 -22.09
C VAL A 396 7.08 13.06 -23.23
N ASP A 397 7.79 12.51 -24.22
CA ASP A 397 7.20 12.02 -25.47
C ASP A 397 7.02 10.49 -25.54
N ALA A 398 7.44 9.78 -24.50
CA ALA A 398 7.34 8.32 -24.37
C ALA A 398 6.84 7.91 -22.97
N PRO A 399 6.29 6.69 -22.81
CA PRO A 399 6.05 6.09 -21.50
C PRO A 399 7.27 6.17 -20.59
N ILE A 400 7.03 6.44 -19.32
CA ILE A 400 8.06 6.55 -18.31
C ILE A 400 7.92 5.41 -17.29
N PRO A 401 9.02 4.87 -16.77
CA PRO A 401 8.97 3.92 -15.66
C PRO A 401 8.52 4.60 -14.37
N LEU A 402 8.10 3.81 -13.36
CA LEU A 402 7.70 4.33 -12.05
C LEU A 402 8.79 5.20 -11.41
N ALA A 403 10.07 4.85 -11.61
CA ALA A 403 11.23 5.57 -11.08
C ALA A 403 11.33 7.03 -11.56
N ASP A 404 10.69 7.33 -12.69
CA ASP A 404 10.61 8.66 -13.31
C ASP A 404 9.32 9.40 -12.90
N THR A 405 8.59 8.86 -11.92
CA THR A 405 7.40 9.47 -11.31
C THR A 405 7.69 9.95 -9.89
N VAL A 406 6.80 10.80 -9.36
CA VAL A 406 6.72 11.22 -7.96
C VAL A 406 5.29 11.11 -7.46
N VAL A 407 5.10 11.00 -6.15
CA VAL A 407 3.79 11.20 -5.52
C VAL A 407 3.67 12.66 -5.12
N SER A 408 2.61 13.32 -5.54
CA SER A 408 2.30 14.70 -5.14
C SER A 408 1.97 14.76 -3.64
N SER A 409 2.00 15.95 -3.03
CA SER A 409 1.63 16.09 -1.61
C SER A 409 0.16 15.75 -1.33
N THR A 410 -0.67 15.74 -2.38
CA THR A 410 -2.08 15.30 -2.39
C THR A 410 -2.27 13.81 -2.69
N GLY A 411 -1.19 13.02 -2.79
CA GLY A 411 -1.26 11.56 -2.92
C GLY A 411 -1.36 11.03 -4.35
N VAL A 412 -1.20 11.89 -5.36
CA VAL A 412 -1.36 11.51 -6.78
C VAL A 412 -0.01 11.25 -7.40
N ARG A 413 0.16 10.05 -7.97
CA ARG A 413 1.40 9.71 -8.66
C ARG A 413 1.44 10.24 -10.08
N VAL A 414 2.45 11.04 -10.45
CA VAL A 414 2.59 11.64 -11.79
C VAL A 414 4.07 11.82 -12.16
N HIS A 415 4.37 12.23 -13.38
CA HIS A 415 5.73 12.70 -13.73
C HIS A 415 6.05 13.98 -12.92
N PRO A 416 7.30 14.18 -12.46
CA PRO A 416 7.71 15.32 -11.66
C PRO A 416 7.29 16.69 -12.20
N CYS A 417 7.30 16.85 -13.54
CA CYS A 417 6.85 18.09 -14.20
C CYS A 417 5.43 18.51 -13.82
N LEU A 418 4.55 17.54 -13.50
CA LEU A 418 3.12 17.77 -13.29
C LEU A 418 2.74 17.83 -11.81
N ALA A 419 3.60 17.34 -10.90
CA ALA A 419 3.27 17.16 -9.48
C ALA A 419 2.84 18.46 -8.77
N ALA A 420 3.57 19.56 -8.97
CA ALA A 420 3.23 20.84 -8.34
C ALA A 420 1.91 21.43 -8.87
N ALA A 421 1.61 21.20 -10.15
CA ALA A 421 0.36 21.64 -10.76
C ALA A 421 -0.84 20.85 -10.24
N VAL A 422 -0.68 19.53 -10.03
CA VAL A 422 -1.70 18.67 -9.41
C VAL A 422 -2.03 19.13 -8.00
N ASP A 423 -0.99 19.36 -7.18
CA ASP A 423 -1.19 19.84 -5.80
C ASP A 423 -1.93 21.17 -5.78
N SER A 424 -1.55 22.11 -6.66
CA SER A 424 -2.18 23.42 -6.73
C SER A 424 -3.62 23.36 -7.22
N LEU A 425 -3.92 22.51 -8.20
CA LEU A 425 -5.27 22.29 -8.72
C LEU A 425 -6.20 21.75 -7.63
N LEU A 426 -5.80 20.66 -6.95
CA LEU A 426 -6.64 20.00 -5.96
C LEU A 426 -6.85 20.87 -4.71
N LEU A 427 -5.82 21.62 -4.29
CA LEU A 427 -5.94 22.58 -3.19
C LEU A 427 -6.86 23.76 -3.56
N ALA A 428 -6.79 24.27 -4.79
CA ALA A 428 -7.66 25.35 -5.25
C ALA A 428 -9.12 24.89 -5.36
N ALA A 429 -9.37 23.70 -5.92
CA ALA A 429 -10.71 23.12 -6.01
C ALA A 429 -11.33 23.00 -4.61
N ARG A 430 -10.56 22.48 -3.65
CA ARG A 430 -11.01 22.35 -2.26
C ARG A 430 -11.29 23.70 -1.60
N ALA A 431 -10.48 24.72 -1.87
CA ALA A 431 -10.71 26.07 -1.36
C ALA A 431 -12.02 26.68 -1.88
N ASP A 432 -12.44 26.30 -3.09
CA ASP A 432 -13.71 26.70 -3.70
C ASP A 432 -14.88 25.75 -3.37
N GLY A 433 -14.66 24.77 -2.49
CA GLY A 433 -15.68 23.83 -2.04
C GLY A 433 -15.96 22.69 -3.03
N VAL A 434 -15.03 22.39 -3.93
CA VAL A 434 -15.08 21.25 -4.86
C VAL A 434 -14.04 20.22 -4.41
N ASP A 435 -14.47 19.14 -3.77
CA ASP A 435 -13.57 18.09 -3.24
C ASP A 435 -13.19 17.10 -4.36
N LEU A 436 -12.13 17.44 -5.09
CA LEU A 436 -11.58 16.61 -6.16
C LEU A 436 -10.56 15.62 -5.62
N HIS A 437 -10.61 14.38 -6.10
CA HIS A 437 -9.53 13.40 -6.00
C HIS A 437 -9.07 12.98 -7.38
N ALA A 438 -7.84 12.48 -7.50
CA ALA A 438 -7.28 12.12 -8.80
C ALA A 438 -6.43 10.84 -8.75
N TRP A 439 -6.42 10.13 -9.88
CA TRP A 439 -5.51 9.04 -10.18
C TRP A 439 -4.61 9.40 -11.36
N GLY A 440 -3.30 9.18 -11.24
CA GLY A 440 -2.32 9.59 -12.24
C GLY A 440 -1.66 8.43 -12.98
N TRP A 441 -0.33 8.32 -12.88
CA TRP A 441 0.52 7.39 -13.63
C TRP A 441 0.10 5.93 -13.50
N ARG A 442 0.23 5.21 -14.62
CA ARG A 442 0.04 3.77 -14.75
C ARG A 442 1.14 3.22 -15.64
N SER A 443 1.69 2.05 -15.36
CA SER A 443 2.78 1.49 -16.17
C SER A 443 2.33 1.09 -17.58
N ALA A 444 3.29 0.95 -18.49
CA ALA A 444 3.02 0.46 -19.85
C ALA A 444 2.45 -0.96 -19.83
N GLU A 445 2.95 -1.80 -18.92
CA GLU A 445 2.49 -3.19 -18.71
C GLU A 445 1.05 -3.22 -18.22
N GLN A 446 0.70 -2.34 -17.27
CA GLN A 446 -0.69 -2.17 -16.82
C GLN A 446 -1.60 -1.65 -17.95
N GLN A 447 -1.10 -0.82 -18.87
CA GLN A 447 -1.85 -0.39 -20.05
C GLN A 447 -2.06 -1.54 -21.05
N VAL A 448 -1.06 -2.39 -21.26
CA VAL A 448 -1.18 -3.62 -22.06
C VAL A 448 -2.26 -4.54 -21.47
N ALA A 449 -2.18 -4.83 -20.16
CA ALA A 449 -3.13 -5.68 -19.45
C ALA A 449 -4.57 -5.13 -19.53
N LEU A 450 -4.74 -3.82 -19.30
CA LEU A 450 -6.06 -3.18 -19.40
C LEU A 450 -6.63 -3.28 -20.82
N ARG A 451 -5.78 -3.13 -21.84
CA ARG A 451 -6.20 -3.24 -23.24
C ARG A 451 -6.59 -4.67 -23.60
N ALA A 452 -5.84 -5.67 -23.14
CA ALA A 452 -6.19 -7.08 -23.34
C ALA A 452 -7.54 -7.41 -22.70
N LYS A 453 -7.79 -6.90 -21.48
CA LYS A 453 -9.06 -7.08 -20.77
C LYS A 453 -10.24 -6.43 -21.50
N ASN A 454 -10.11 -5.15 -21.86
CA ASN A 454 -11.22 -4.32 -22.31
C ASN A 454 -11.48 -4.37 -23.82
N CYS A 455 -10.51 -4.83 -24.61
CA CYS A 455 -10.60 -4.76 -26.06
C CYS A 455 -10.80 -6.12 -26.73
N ARG A 456 -11.55 -6.11 -27.83
CA ARG A 456 -11.76 -7.26 -28.71
C ARG A 456 -11.58 -6.82 -30.17
N ALA A 457 -11.04 -7.71 -31.00
CA ALA A 457 -11.04 -7.49 -32.44
C ALA A 457 -12.48 -7.46 -32.96
N SER A 458 -12.78 -6.56 -33.89
CA SER A 458 -14.05 -6.56 -34.61
C SER A 458 -14.18 -7.85 -35.42
N SER A 459 -15.41 -8.21 -35.77
CA SER A 459 -15.70 -9.43 -36.53
C SER A 459 -15.03 -9.49 -37.91
N SER A 460 -14.57 -8.36 -38.46
CA SER A 460 -13.79 -8.28 -39.70
C SER A 460 -12.26 -8.33 -39.48
N GLY A 461 -11.79 -8.21 -38.23
CA GLY A 461 -10.37 -8.16 -37.89
C GLY A 461 -9.66 -6.84 -38.24
N GLU A 462 -10.38 -5.86 -38.81
CA GLU A 462 -9.82 -4.60 -39.30
C GLU A 462 -9.78 -3.49 -38.23
N SER A 463 -10.44 -3.68 -37.09
CA SER A 463 -10.49 -2.70 -36.01
C SER A 463 -10.53 -3.36 -34.63
N VAL A 464 -10.02 -2.67 -33.61
CA VAL A 464 -10.10 -3.10 -32.21
C VAL A 464 -11.11 -2.21 -31.49
N VAL A 465 -12.11 -2.83 -30.87
CA VAL A 465 -13.16 -2.14 -30.11
C VAL A 465 -12.94 -2.41 -28.62
N CYS A 466 -12.90 -1.35 -27.82
CA CYS A 466 -12.63 -1.41 -26.38
C CYS A 466 -13.85 -0.94 -25.57
N HIS A 467 -14.22 -1.69 -24.53
CA HIS A 467 -15.23 -1.28 -23.55
C HIS A 467 -14.75 -1.60 -22.13
N PRO A 468 -14.53 -0.59 -21.27
CA PRO A 468 -14.53 0.85 -21.59
C PRO A 468 -13.44 1.22 -22.63
N PRO A 469 -13.52 2.42 -23.25
CA PRO A 469 -12.43 2.94 -24.08
C PRO A 469 -11.09 2.78 -23.36
N THR A 470 -10.06 2.33 -24.08
CA THR A 470 -8.75 2.08 -23.49
C THR A 470 -7.72 2.44 -24.55
N ALA A 471 -6.71 3.23 -24.20
CA ALA A 471 -5.67 3.67 -25.13
C ALA A 471 -4.80 2.48 -25.61
N PRO A 472 -4.24 2.53 -26.83
CA PRO A 472 -3.14 1.64 -27.23
C PRO A 472 -1.93 1.80 -26.27
N PRO A 473 -1.17 0.73 -25.98
CA PRO A 473 0.04 0.85 -25.19
C PRO A 473 1.05 1.77 -25.89
N GLY A 474 1.79 2.54 -25.12
CA GLY A 474 2.70 3.58 -25.60
C GLY A 474 2.05 4.93 -25.92
N THR A 475 0.72 5.01 -25.90
CA THR A 475 -0.03 6.21 -26.32
C THR A 475 -0.81 6.87 -25.18
N SER A 476 -0.98 6.18 -24.05
CA SER A 476 -1.69 6.71 -22.89
C SER A 476 -0.85 7.77 -22.20
N ARG A 477 -1.46 8.89 -21.79
CA ARG A 477 -0.76 9.89 -20.98
C ARG A 477 -0.56 9.41 -19.55
N HIS A 478 -1.33 8.43 -19.08
CA HIS A 478 -1.06 7.75 -17.81
C HIS A 478 0.28 7.00 -17.84
N GLU A 479 0.64 6.37 -18.97
CA GLU A 479 1.95 5.72 -19.17
C GLU A 479 3.13 6.70 -19.07
N ARG A 480 2.86 7.99 -19.25
CA ARG A 480 3.84 9.09 -19.20
C ARG A 480 3.76 9.88 -17.90
N GLY A 481 2.80 9.57 -17.03
CA GLY A 481 2.53 10.34 -15.81
C GLY A 481 2.03 11.77 -16.10
N LEU A 482 1.38 11.98 -17.24
CA LEU A 482 0.91 13.29 -17.72
C LEU A 482 -0.62 13.40 -17.78
N ALA A 483 -1.34 12.45 -17.19
CA ALA A 483 -2.81 12.42 -17.13
C ALA A 483 -3.31 12.19 -15.71
N LEU A 484 -4.56 12.60 -15.51
CA LEU A 484 -5.35 12.46 -14.31
C LEU A 484 -6.74 11.94 -14.67
N ASP A 485 -7.21 10.93 -13.96
CA ASP A 485 -8.62 10.58 -13.88
C ASP A 485 -9.19 11.14 -12.57
N LEU A 486 -10.09 12.10 -12.68
CA LEU A 486 -10.61 12.90 -11.57
C LEU A 486 -11.99 12.41 -11.11
N THR A 487 -12.16 12.37 -9.79
CA THR A 487 -13.42 12.06 -9.12
C THR A 487 -13.85 13.22 -8.23
N VAL A 488 -15.15 13.39 -8.06
CA VAL A 488 -15.78 14.28 -7.07
C VAL A 488 -16.78 13.46 -6.27
N ASP A 489 -16.82 13.63 -4.95
CA ASP A 489 -17.75 12.93 -4.06
C ASP A 489 -17.73 11.38 -4.24
N GLY A 490 -16.54 10.83 -4.50
CA GLY A 490 -16.35 9.38 -4.72
C GLY A 490 -16.88 8.84 -6.05
N ARG A 491 -17.20 9.71 -7.04
CA ARG A 491 -17.59 9.31 -8.40
C ARG A 491 -16.73 9.99 -9.44
N VAL A 492 -16.51 9.31 -10.58
CA VAL A 492 -15.87 9.95 -11.75
C VAL A 492 -16.61 11.24 -12.13
N VAL A 493 -15.86 12.31 -12.40
CA VAL A 493 -16.42 13.60 -12.76
C VAL A 493 -17.31 13.46 -14.01
N GLN A 494 -18.57 13.88 -13.89
CA GLN A 494 -19.57 13.88 -14.97
C GLN A 494 -19.68 15.27 -15.59
N ARG A 495 -20.05 15.36 -16.87
CA ARG A 495 -20.09 16.61 -17.65
C ARG A 495 -21.07 17.66 -17.12
N ASP A 496 -22.10 17.23 -16.41
CA ASP A 496 -23.13 18.07 -15.77
C ASP A 496 -22.82 18.41 -14.31
N SER A 497 -21.68 17.96 -13.78
CA SER A 497 -21.27 18.25 -12.40
C SER A 497 -20.70 19.65 -12.21
N VAL A 498 -20.84 20.18 -10.98
CA VAL A 498 -20.19 21.43 -10.55
C VAL A 498 -18.67 21.31 -10.66
N ALA A 499 -18.12 20.14 -10.32
CA ALA A 499 -16.70 19.84 -10.49
C ALA A 499 -16.23 19.97 -11.94
N TYR A 500 -16.99 19.45 -12.91
CA TYR A 500 -16.63 19.58 -14.32
C TYR A 500 -16.66 21.05 -14.78
N ALA A 501 -17.69 21.81 -14.37
CA ALA A 501 -17.75 23.23 -14.67
C ALA A 501 -16.56 24.00 -14.07
N TRP A 502 -16.20 23.71 -12.82
CA TRP A 502 -15.04 24.29 -12.15
C TRP A 502 -13.73 23.93 -12.88
N LEU A 503 -13.54 22.66 -13.24
CA LEU A 503 -12.37 22.18 -13.97
C LEU A 503 -12.23 22.83 -15.36
N VAL A 504 -13.33 23.01 -16.10
CA VAL A 504 -13.32 23.72 -17.39
C VAL A 504 -12.81 25.15 -17.26
N GLU A 505 -13.13 25.83 -16.16
CA GLU A 505 -12.69 27.20 -15.91
C GLU A 505 -11.24 27.28 -15.39
N HIS A 506 -10.81 26.32 -14.55
CA HIS A 506 -9.57 26.46 -13.76
C HIS A 506 -8.42 25.54 -14.22
N ALA A 507 -8.70 24.32 -14.68
CA ALA A 507 -7.67 23.34 -15.04
C ALA A 507 -6.66 23.81 -16.11
N PRO A 508 -7.04 24.63 -17.12
CA PRO A 508 -6.07 25.19 -18.07
C PRO A 508 -4.98 26.05 -17.43
N ALA A 509 -5.26 26.72 -16.30
CA ALA A 509 -4.25 27.49 -15.58
C ALA A 509 -3.17 26.61 -14.92
N TYR A 510 -3.47 25.32 -14.74
CA TYR A 510 -2.56 24.29 -14.23
C TYR A 510 -1.98 23.42 -15.35
N GLY A 511 -2.19 23.80 -16.62
CA GLY A 511 -1.63 23.09 -17.77
C GLY A 511 -2.37 21.81 -18.14
N LEU A 512 -3.63 21.64 -17.72
CA LEU A 512 -4.44 20.47 -18.02
C LEU A 512 -5.57 20.81 -19.00
N THR A 513 -5.83 19.89 -19.91
CA THR A 513 -6.88 19.93 -20.92
C THR A 513 -7.72 18.67 -20.81
N ASN A 514 -9.05 18.80 -20.90
CA ASN A 514 -9.96 17.67 -20.87
C ASN A 514 -9.93 16.87 -22.18
N LEU A 515 -10.01 15.54 -22.09
CA LEU A 515 -10.36 14.69 -23.23
C LEU A 515 -11.87 14.80 -23.50
N PRO A 516 -12.33 15.29 -24.67
CA PRO A 516 -13.75 15.57 -24.89
C PRO A 516 -14.69 14.36 -24.77
N SER A 517 -14.18 13.13 -24.94
CA SER A 517 -14.99 11.92 -24.78
C SER A 517 -15.18 11.48 -23.33
N GLU A 518 -14.35 11.96 -22.39
CA GLU A 518 -14.29 11.49 -20.99
C GLU A 518 -14.22 12.69 -20.05
N ALA A 519 -15.32 12.99 -19.36
CA ALA A 519 -15.43 14.19 -18.52
C ALA A 519 -14.47 14.17 -17.30
N TRP A 520 -14.09 12.97 -16.86
CA TRP A 520 -13.16 12.74 -15.76
C TRP A 520 -11.69 12.76 -16.16
N HIS A 521 -11.36 12.65 -17.44
CA HIS A 521 -9.99 12.50 -17.90
C HIS A 521 -9.37 13.85 -18.32
N TRP A 522 -8.23 14.19 -17.72
CA TRP A 522 -7.52 15.44 -17.95
C TRP A 522 -6.03 15.19 -18.09
N SER A 523 -5.42 15.72 -19.14
CA SER A 523 -4.00 15.53 -19.40
C SER A 523 -3.37 16.80 -19.96
N VAL A 524 -2.04 16.83 -20.08
CA VAL A 524 -1.32 18.02 -20.56
C VAL A 524 -1.68 18.44 -21.99
N ASP A 525 -2.28 17.54 -22.78
CA ASP A 525 -2.66 17.76 -24.17
C ASP A 525 -4.07 17.29 -24.54
N GLY A 526 -4.87 16.83 -23.56
CA GLY A 526 -6.26 16.43 -23.74
C GLY A 526 -6.46 15.06 -24.39
N TRP A 527 -5.47 14.19 -24.28
CA TRP A 527 -5.43 12.82 -24.81
C TRP A 527 -5.02 11.78 -23.77
#